data_AF-A0A2W1AWR8-F1
#
_entry.id   AF-A0A2W1AWR8-F1
#
_cell.length_a   1.000
_cell.length_b   1.000
_cell.length_c   1.000
_cell.angle_alpha   90.00
_cell.angle_beta   90.00
_cell.angle_gamma   90.00
#
_symmetry.space_group_name_H-M   'P 1'
#
loop_
_entity.id
_entity.type
_entity.pdbx_description
1 polymer ?
#
loop_
_entity_poly.entity_id
_entity_poly.type
_entity_poly.pdbx_seq_one_letter_code
_entity_poly.pdbx_strand_id
1 'polypeptide(L)'
;MSVYSMNKILYLTENDAAFRQRIQTEAEAVVKEFPLTDEEFRAFTSGDILAVFNMGVHPFLLSNFSRHGLFGVTDKNYFPRIRGEEKVS
;
A
#
# COMPACT_ATOMS: atom_id res chain seq x y z
N MET A 1 -2.11 -4.94 -15.98
CA MET A 1 -1.27 -3.72 -15.92
C MET A 1 -1.33 -3.02 -14.56
N SER A 2 -2.28 -3.33 -13.68
CA SER A 2 -2.45 -2.66 -12.39
C SER A 2 -1.46 -3.09 -11.29
N VAL A 3 -1.01 -4.35 -11.27
CA VAL A 3 0.03 -4.80 -10.32
C VAL A 3 1.33 -4.01 -10.47
N TYR A 4 1.65 -3.61 -11.70
CA TYR A 4 2.78 -2.72 -11.97
C TYR A 4 2.57 -1.35 -11.30
N SER A 5 1.38 -0.75 -11.42
CA SER A 5 1.04 0.52 -10.77
C SER A 5 1.16 0.42 -9.25
N MET A 6 0.65 -0.65 -8.64
CA MET A 6 0.77 -0.89 -7.20
C MET A 6 2.23 -1.04 -6.76
N ASN A 7 3.02 -1.86 -7.47
CA ASN A 7 4.46 -1.98 -7.21
C ASN A 7 5.19 -0.63 -7.43
N LYS A 8 4.80 0.15 -8.44
CA LYS A 8 5.38 1.46 -8.74
C LYS A 8 5.12 2.47 -7.63
N ILE A 9 3.91 2.52 -7.06
CA ILE A 9 3.60 3.37 -5.91
C ILE A 9 4.55 3.06 -4.75
N LEU A 10 4.70 1.77 -4.41
CA LEU A 10 5.56 1.34 -3.30
C LEU A 10 7.05 1.54 -3.59
N TYR A 11 7.46 1.37 -4.85
CA TYR A 11 8.81 1.68 -5.31
C TYR A 11 9.11 3.18 -5.17
N LEU A 12 8.22 4.06 -5.63
CA LEU A 12 8.38 5.51 -5.49
C LEU A 12 8.36 5.94 -4.01
N THR A 13 7.51 5.31 -3.20
CA THR A 13 7.48 5.55 -1.74
C THR A 13 8.85 5.30 -1.12
N GLU A 14 9.60 4.29 -1.57
CA GLU A 14 10.95 4.02 -1.05
C GLU A 14 12.01 4.96 -1.65
N ASN A 15 11.94 5.22 -2.96
CA ASN A 15 13.05 5.83 -3.71
C ASN A 15 12.92 7.34 -3.95
N ASP A 16 11.73 7.92 -3.74
CA ASP A 16 11.47 9.35 -3.96
C ASP A 16 10.94 10.00 -2.67
N ALA A 17 11.75 10.87 -2.08
CA ALA A 17 11.41 11.56 -0.83
C ALA A 17 10.22 12.53 -0.99
N ALA A 18 10.09 13.20 -2.13
CA ALA A 18 8.97 14.10 -2.38
C ALA A 18 7.68 13.31 -2.55
N PHE A 19 7.72 12.21 -3.31
CA PHE A 19 6.58 11.30 -3.43
C PHE A 19 6.17 10.71 -2.09
N ARG A 20 7.13 10.25 -1.28
CA ARG A 20 6.89 9.71 0.07
C ARG A 20 6.21 10.73 0.99
N GLN A 21 6.67 11.99 0.98
CA GLN A 21 6.01 13.03 1.78
C GLN A 21 4.57 13.28 1.31
N ARG A 22 4.34 13.30 -0.01
CA ARG A 22 3.00 13.48 -0.57
C ARG A 22 2.07 12.32 -0.22
N ILE A 23 2.49 11.07 -0.38
CA ILE A 23 1.63 9.91 -0.08
C ILE A 23 1.36 9.75 1.42
N GLN A 24 2.25 10.23 2.30
CA GLN A 24 2.01 10.23 3.75
C GLN A 24 1.00 11.30 4.20
N THR A 25 0.81 12.37 3.41
CA THR A 25 -0.06 13.50 3.78
C THR A 25 -1.37 13.51 3.00
N GLU A 26 -1.36 13.09 1.74
CA GLU A 26 -2.48 13.15 0.79
C GLU A 26 -2.69 11.79 0.11
N ALA A 27 -2.66 10.72 0.90
CA ALA A 27 -2.54 9.34 0.43
C ALA A 27 -3.55 8.96 -0.67
N GLU A 28 -4.84 9.20 -0.46
CA GLU A 28 -5.88 8.87 -1.44
C GLU A 28 -5.74 9.65 -2.75
N ALA A 29 -5.41 10.94 -2.67
CA ALA A 29 -5.28 11.80 -3.84
C ALA A 29 -4.10 11.32 -4.71
N VAL A 30 -2.97 11.01 -4.08
CA VAL A 30 -1.78 10.48 -4.77
C VAL A 30 -2.06 9.12 -5.41
N VAL A 31 -2.76 8.21 -4.71
CA VAL A 31 -3.06 6.88 -5.27
C VAL A 31 -4.02 6.98 -6.47
N LYS A 32 -4.96 7.94 -6.48
CA LYS A 32 -5.88 8.20 -7.62
C LYS A 32 -5.15 8.66 -8.89
N GLU A 33 -3.91 9.11 -8.82
CA GLU A 33 -3.09 9.46 -10.00
C GLU A 33 -2.66 8.23 -10.81
N PHE A 34 -2.81 7.02 -10.25
CA PHE A 34 -2.41 5.77 -10.88
C PHE A 34 -3.61 5.02 -11.45
N PRO A 35 -3.44 4.26 -12.55
CA PRO A 35 -4.52 3.47 -13.13
C PRO A 35 -4.73 2.17 -12.32
N LEU A 36 -5.40 2.31 -11.18
CA LEU A 36 -5.88 1.22 -10.33
C LEU A 36 -7.37 0.99 -10.59
N THR A 37 -7.81 -0.26 -10.46
CA THR A 37 -9.23 -0.58 -10.34
C THR A 37 -9.77 -0.10 -8.99
N ASP A 38 -11.09 0.02 -8.86
CA ASP A 38 -11.69 0.41 -7.57
C ASP A 38 -11.38 -0.60 -6.46
N GLU A 39 -11.23 -1.88 -6.79
CA GLU A 39 -10.87 -2.93 -5.83
C GLU A 39 -9.45 -2.72 -5.28
N GLU A 40 -8.49 -2.48 -6.17
CA GLU A 40 -7.10 -2.23 -5.81
C GLU A 40 -6.94 -0.93 -5.04
N PHE A 41 -7.64 0.13 -5.48
CA PHE A 41 -7.67 1.41 -4.79
C PHE A 41 -8.16 1.23 -3.34
N ARG A 42 -9.27 0.51 -3.14
CA ARG A 42 -9.82 0.23 -1.81
C ARG A 42 -8.86 -0.59 -0.97
N ALA A 43 -8.29 -1.68 -1.52
CA ALA A 43 -7.35 -2.52 -0.78
C ALA A 43 -6.09 -1.76 -0.33
N PHE A 44 -5.56 -0.89 -1.20
CA PHE A 44 -4.43 -0.01 -0.86
C PHE A 44 -4.80 0.96 0.27
N THR A 45 -5.88 1.72 0.07
CA THR A 45 -6.23 2.84 0.95
C THR A 45 -6.79 2.41 2.30
N SER A 46 -7.36 1.21 2.38
CA SER A 46 -7.79 0.60 3.63
C SER A 46 -6.61 -0.05 4.40
N GLY A 47 -5.51 -0.35 3.70
CA GLY A 47 -4.38 -1.07 4.29
C GLY A 47 -4.66 -2.57 4.47
N ASP A 48 -5.44 -3.17 3.55
CA ASP A 48 -5.69 -4.62 3.48
C ASP A 48 -4.49 -5.32 2.86
N ILE A 49 -3.48 -5.56 3.69
CA ILE A 49 -2.20 -6.13 3.27
C ILE A 49 -2.36 -7.51 2.63
N LEU A 50 -3.30 -8.33 3.10
CA LEU A 50 -3.54 -9.65 2.53
C LEU A 50 -4.17 -9.55 1.14
N ALA A 51 -5.16 -8.67 0.95
CA ALA A 51 -5.73 -8.43 -0.37
C ALA A 51 -4.67 -7.92 -1.35
N VAL A 52 -3.88 -6.91 -0.96
CA VAL A 52 -2.82 -6.34 -1.80
C VAL A 52 -1.75 -7.40 -2.15
N PHE A 53 -1.40 -8.28 -1.20
CA PHE A 53 -0.52 -9.43 -1.46
C PHE A 53 -1.13 -10.40 -2.49
N ASN A 54 -2.39 -10.79 -2.31
CA ASN A 54 -3.11 -11.69 -3.21
C ASN A 54 -3.30 -11.11 -4.62
N MET A 55 -3.36 -9.78 -4.74
CA MET A 55 -3.37 -9.09 -6.04
C MET A 55 -2.00 -9.13 -6.75
N GLY A 56 -0.94 -9.65 -6.12
CA GLY A 56 0.35 -9.92 -6.73
C GLY A 56 1.43 -8.85 -6.50
N VAL A 57 1.25 -7.97 -5.51
CA VAL A 57 2.30 -7.02 -5.10
C VAL A 57 3.51 -7.78 -4.55
N HIS A 58 4.71 -7.34 -4.93
CA HIS A 58 5.93 -8.02 -4.54
C HIS A 58 6.16 -7.89 -3.01
N PRO A 59 6.45 -8.98 -2.27
CA PRO A 59 6.53 -8.96 -0.80
C PRO A 59 7.53 -7.94 -0.22
N PHE A 60 8.66 -7.75 -0.89
CA PHE A 60 9.64 -6.72 -0.49
C PHE A 60 9.03 -5.32 -0.53
N LEU A 61 8.33 -4.97 -1.61
CA LEU A 61 7.70 -3.66 -1.77
C LEU A 61 6.50 -3.52 -0.83
N LEU A 62 5.76 -4.61 -0.60
CA LEU A 62 4.64 -4.64 0.34
C LEU A 62 5.06 -4.21 1.75
N SER A 63 6.30 -4.53 2.17
CA SER A 63 6.82 -4.10 3.47
C SER A 63 6.92 -2.57 3.63
N ASN A 64 6.84 -1.80 2.54
CA ASN A 64 6.86 -0.34 2.59
C ASN A 64 5.61 0.25 3.23
N PHE A 65 4.50 -0.50 3.29
CA PHE A 65 3.31 -0.07 4.05
C PHE A 65 3.66 0.18 5.52
N SER A 66 4.33 -0.76 6.18
CA SER A 66 4.68 -0.62 7.60
C SER A 66 5.89 0.26 7.82
N ARG A 67 6.91 0.20 6.95
CA ARG A 67 8.11 1.04 7.07
C ARG A 67 7.81 2.53 7.04
N HIS A 68 6.85 2.94 6.20
CA HIS A 68 6.49 4.35 6.01
C HIS A 68 5.17 4.73 6.67
N GLY A 69 4.55 3.84 7.44
CA GLY A 69 3.32 4.13 8.16
C GLY A 69 2.13 4.45 7.24
N LEU A 70 2.00 3.77 6.11
CA LEU A 70 0.99 4.07 5.10
C LEU A 70 -0.36 3.46 5.46
N PHE A 71 -1.45 4.19 5.23
CA PHE A 71 -2.83 3.68 5.31
C PHE A 71 -3.16 2.99 6.65
N GLY A 72 -2.64 3.53 7.77
CA GLY A 72 -2.85 2.97 9.10
C GLY A 72 -2.08 1.66 9.37
N VAL A 73 -1.19 1.25 8.47
CA VAL A 73 -0.35 0.08 8.64
C VAL A 73 0.92 0.47 9.39
N THR A 74 1.24 -0.30 10.41
CA THR A 74 2.38 -0.11 11.31
C THR A 74 3.17 -1.40 11.39
N ASP A 75 4.37 -1.33 11.98
CA ASP A 75 5.17 -2.51 12.34
C ASP A 75 4.39 -3.52 13.20
N LYS A 76 3.49 -3.04 14.06
CA LYS A 76 2.69 -3.88 14.97
C LYS A 76 1.59 -4.67 14.28
N ASN A 77 0.92 -4.08 13.28
CA ASN A 77 -0.25 -4.69 12.63
C ASN A 77 0.05 -5.31 11.26
N TYR A 78 1.23 -5.08 10.68
CA TYR A 78 1.58 -5.61 9.35
C TYR A 78 1.52 -7.14 9.27
N PHE A 79 2.20 -7.85 10.19
CA PHE A 79 2.21 -9.30 10.19
C PHE A 79 0.85 -9.94 10.52
N PRO A 80 0.10 -9.42 11.51
CA PRO A 80 -1.29 -9.85 11.70
C PRO A 80 -2.15 -9.66 10.44
N ARG A 81 -2.05 -8.51 9.76
CA ARG A 81 -2.84 -8.23 8.54
C ARG A 81 -2.45 -9.11 7.36
N ILE A 82 -1.17 -9.33 7.09
CA ILE A 82 -0.74 -10.22 5.98
C ILE A 82 -1.14 -11.69 6.21
N ARG A 83 -1.33 -12.11 7.47
CA ARG A 83 -1.83 -13.44 7.83
C ARG A 83 -3.36 -13.54 7.87
N GLY A 84 -4.07 -12.41 7.70
CA GLY A 84 -5.52 -12.34 7.83
C GLY A 84 -6.03 -12.46 9.27
N GLU A 85 -5.17 -12.25 10.27
CA GLU A 85 -5.49 -12.31 11.70
C GLU A 85 -6.16 -11.02 12.20
N GLU A 86 -5.95 -9.90 11.49
CA GLU A 86 -6.56 -8.60 11.77
C GLU A 86 -7.30 -8.12 10.52
N LYS A 87 -8.61 -7.90 10.64
CA LYS A 87 -9.41 -7.34 9.56
C LYS A 87 -9.30 -5.83 9.55
N VAL A 88 -9.23 -5.26 8.35
CA VAL A 88 -9.42 -3.84 8.16
C VAL A 88 -10.89 -3.51 8.40
N SER A 89 -11.15 -2.56 9.29
CA SER A 89 -12.48 -2.04 9.63
C SER A 89 -13.00 -1.09 8.56
#